data_AF-A0A4Q6A6B3-F1
#
_entry.id   AF-A0A4Q6A6B3-F1
#
_cell.length_a   1.000
_cell.length_b   1.000
_cell.length_c   1.000
_cell.angle_alpha   90.00
_cell.angle_beta   90.00
_cell.angle_gamma   90.00
#
_symmetry.space_group_name_H-M   'P 1'
#
loop_
_entity.id
_entity.type
_entity.pdbx_description
1 polymer ?
#
loop_
_entity_poly.entity_id
_entity_poly.type
_entity_poly.pdbx_seq_one_letter_code
_entity_poly.pdbx_strand_id
1 'polypeptide(L)'
;MKKMKRPLLINAGIAMLLILLDLLLGGSSSSGGYSMPRLFTSGTLILLLAPVNFLVGMIRNRNQTGDGQYYFLLSGVLLLIGFSVCSLS
;
A
#
# COMPACT_ATOMS: atom_id res chain seq x y z
N MET A 1 20.23 -7.80 0.73
CA MET A 1 19.25 -7.49 -0.36
C MET A 1 18.26 -8.62 -0.69
N LYS A 2 18.63 -9.93 -0.75
CA LYS A 2 17.67 -11.01 -1.08
C LYS A 2 16.43 -11.08 -0.16
N LYS A 3 16.60 -10.80 1.14
CA LYS A 3 15.51 -10.81 2.14
C LYS A 3 14.50 -9.67 1.99
N MET A 4 14.86 -8.58 1.30
CA MET A 4 13.99 -7.42 1.06
C MET A 4 13.12 -7.60 -0.19
N LYS A 5 13.57 -8.42 -1.17
CA LYS A 5 12.86 -8.64 -2.44
C LYS A 5 11.45 -9.22 -2.23
N ARG A 6 11.28 -10.16 -1.30
CA ARG A 6 9.99 -10.78 -1.00
C ARG A 6 8.96 -9.77 -0.45
N PRO A 7 9.24 -9.04 0.65
CA PRO A 7 8.32 -8.02 1.15
C PRO A 7 7.95 -6.98 0.11
N LEU A 8 8.93 -6.58 -0.71
CA LEU A 8 8.76 -5.54 -1.71
C LEU A 8 7.92 -6.03 -2.90
N LEU A 9 8.13 -7.27 -3.37
CA LEU A 9 7.30 -7.90 -4.41
C LEU A 9 5.86 -8.11 -3.96
N ILE A 10 5.64 -8.54 -2.71
CA ILE A 10 4.29 -8.73 -2.16
C ILE A 10 3.57 -7.38 -2.09
N ASN A 11 4.22 -6.35 -1.55
CA ASN A 11 3.62 -5.02 -1.47
C ASN A 11 3.40 -4.39 -2.84
N ALA A 12 4.34 -4.56 -3.79
CA ALA A 12 4.17 -4.10 -5.16
C ALA A 12 3.01 -4.82 -5.86
N GLY A 13 2.87 -6.13 -5.66
CA GLY A 13 1.76 -6.91 -6.20
C GLY A 13 0.41 -6.45 -5.64
N ILE A 14 0.33 -6.20 -4.33
CA ILE A 14 -0.89 -5.72 -3.70
C ILE A 14 -1.21 -4.29 -4.16
N ALA A 15 -0.22 -3.41 -4.26
CA ALA A 15 -0.40 -2.04 -4.78
C ALA A 15 -0.91 -2.06 -6.24
N MET A 16 -0.33 -2.90 -7.10
CA MET A 16 -0.82 -3.09 -8.47
C MET A 16 -2.24 -3.62 -8.52
N LEU A 17 -2.60 -4.56 -7.64
CA LEU A 17 -3.96 -5.08 -7.53
C LEU A 17 -4.94 -3.98 -7.11
N LEU A 18 -4.58 -3.13 -6.15
CA LEU A 18 -5.41 -2.00 -5.71
C LEU A 18 -5.60 -0.96 -6.82
N ILE A 19 -4.54 -0.66 -7.60
CA ILE A 19 -4.63 0.24 -8.76
C ILE A 19 -5.56 -0.36 -9.83
N LEU A 20 -5.42 -1.66 -10.12
CA LEU A 20 -6.31 -2.37 -11.04
C LEU A 20 -7.75 -2.36 -10.56
N LEU A 21 -7.98 -2.57 -9.26
CA LEU A 21 -9.29 -2.56 -8.64
C LEU A 21 -9.92 -1.16 -8.70
N ASP A 22 -9.14 -0.11 -8.41
CA ASP A 22 -9.56 1.28 -8.58
C ASP A 22 -9.87 1.59 -10.05
N LEU A 23 -9.10 1.06 -11.00
CA LEU A 23 -9.34 1.22 -12.44
C LEU A 23 -10.64 0.53 -12.88
N LEU A 24 -10.91 -0.67 -12.35
CA LEU A 24 -12.07 -1.50 -12.70
C LEU A 24 -13.37 -0.98 -12.07
N LEU A 25 -13.34 -0.54 -10.81
CA LEU A 25 -14.51 -0.03 -10.09
C LEU A 25 -14.75 1.47 -10.29
N GLY A 26 -13.71 2.25 -10.62
CA GLY A 26 -13.82 3.69 -10.88
C GLY A 26 -14.36 4.00 -12.28
N GLY A 27 -15.50 3.39 -12.61
CA GLY A 27 -16.16 3.42 -13.92
C GLY A 27 -16.15 4.80 -14.59
N SER A 28 -15.73 4.79 -15.85
CA SER A 28 -16.14 5.72 -16.91
C SER A 28 -16.24 7.20 -16.53
N SER A 29 -15.17 7.81 -16.01
CA SER A 29 -15.02 9.27 -16.05
C SER A 29 -14.02 9.61 -17.15
N SER A 30 -14.52 9.89 -18.35
CA SER A 30 -13.74 10.20 -19.57
C SER A 30 -13.12 11.60 -19.55
N SER A 31 -12.54 12.01 -18.43
CA SER A 31 -11.72 13.23 -18.33
C SER A 31 -10.43 12.84 -17.63
N GLY A 32 -9.29 13.04 -18.29
CA GLY A 32 -7.95 12.56 -17.91
C GLY A 32 -7.36 13.16 -16.61
N GLY A 33 -8.14 13.23 -15.53
CA GLY A 33 -7.71 13.59 -14.19
C GLY A 33 -8.33 12.64 -13.16
N TYR A 34 -7.54 12.22 -12.18
CA TYR A 34 -8.07 11.58 -10.98
C TYR A 34 -9.02 12.57 -10.31
N SER A 35 -10.31 12.24 -10.24
CA SER A 35 -11.28 13.05 -9.51
C SER A 35 -10.97 12.99 -8.00
N MET A 36 -11.20 14.09 -7.26
CA MET A 36 -10.91 14.16 -5.82
C MET A 36 -11.47 12.98 -5.00
N PRO A 37 -12.70 12.46 -5.26
CA PRO A 37 -13.20 11.28 -4.56
C PRO A 37 -12.32 10.05 -4.78
N ARG A 38 -11.75 9.88 -6.00
CA ARG A 38 -10.93 8.72 -6.37
C ARG A 38 -9.53 8.79 -5.74
N LEU A 39 -8.95 9.99 -5.61
CA LEU A 39 -7.70 10.19 -4.87
C LEU A 39 -7.89 9.82 -3.39
N PHE A 40 -8.99 10.28 -2.78
CA PHE A 40 -9.29 9.93 -1.40
C PHE A 40 -9.46 8.41 -1.21
N THR A 41 -10.23 7.74 -2.10
CA THR A 41 -10.42 6.28 -2.02
C THR A 41 -9.10 5.52 -2.20
N SER A 42 -8.28 5.91 -3.18
CA SER A 42 -6.98 5.27 -3.43
C SER A 42 -5.99 5.49 -2.27
N GLY A 43 -5.92 6.70 -1.70
CA GLY A 43 -5.13 6.98 -0.50
C GLY A 43 -5.60 6.15 0.70
N THR A 44 -6.90 5.99 0.88
CA THR A 44 -7.49 5.18 1.96
C THR A 44 -7.14 3.70 1.78
N LEU A 45 -7.17 3.17 0.56
CA LEU A 45 -6.74 1.80 0.25
C LEU A 45 -5.25 1.59 0.56
N ILE A 46 -4.40 2.59 0.28
CA ILE A 46 -2.96 2.55 0.63
C ILE A 46 -2.78 2.59 2.16
N LEU A 47 -3.55 3.41 2.87
CA LEU A 47 -3.52 3.48 4.34
C LEU A 47 -3.88 2.14 4.98
N LEU A 48 -4.83 1.39 4.41
CA LEU A 48 -5.21 0.06 4.90
C LEU A 48 -4.09 -0.99 4.78
N LEU A 49 -3.13 -0.80 3.85
CA LEU A 49 -1.98 -1.70 3.74
C LEU A 49 -0.95 -1.52 4.84
N ALA A 50 -0.90 -0.34 5.47
CA ALA A 50 0.05 -0.08 6.54
C ALA A 50 -0.14 -0.96 7.78
N PRO A 51 -1.34 -1.10 8.38
CA PRO A 51 -1.54 -1.98 9.52
C PRO A 51 -1.34 -3.46 9.16
N VAL A 52 -1.67 -3.87 7.93
CA VAL A 52 -1.41 -5.24 7.44
C VAL A 52 0.10 -5.51 7.42
N ASN A 53 0.90 -4.59 6.86
CA ASN A 53 2.36 -4.73 6.87
C ASN A 53 2.94 -4.73 8.28
N PHE A 54 2.41 -3.89 9.18
CA PHE A 54 2.84 -3.87 10.57
C PHE A 54 2.61 -5.22 11.25
N LEU A 55 1.41 -5.79 11.10
CA LEU A 55 1.05 -7.10 11.67
C LEU A 55 1.92 -8.23 11.10
N VAL A 56 2.12 -8.25 9.78
CA VAL A 56 3.00 -9.22 9.12
C VAL A 56 4.44 -9.06 9.62
N GLY A 57 4.92 -7.83 9.78
CA GLY A 57 6.22 -7.51 10.36
C GLY A 57 6.39 -8.08 11.77
N MET A 58 5.39 -7.90 12.63
CA MET A 58 5.37 -8.47 13.99
C MET A 58 5.42 -10.00 13.97
N ILE A 59 4.57 -10.66 13.18
CA ILE A 59 4.52 -12.14 13.09
C ILE A 59 5.87 -12.68 12.61
N ARG A 60 6.45 -12.07 11.59
CA ARG A 60 7.74 -12.49 11.03
C ARG A 60 8.89 -12.23 12.00
N ASN A 61 8.87 -11.12 12.72
CA ASN A 61 9.88 -10.84 13.76
C ASN A 61 9.77 -11.84 14.93
N ARG A 62 8.54 -12.17 15.36
CA ARG A 62 8.29 -13.20 16.37
C ARG A 62 8.82 -14.57 15.94
N ASN A 63 8.70 -14.90 14.65
CA ASN A 63 9.22 -16.14 14.08
C ASN A 63 10.72 -16.06 13.69
N GLN A 64 11.45 -15.05 14.19
CA GLN A 64 12.87 -14.79 13.87
C GLN A 64 13.17 -14.76 12.36
N THR A 65 12.18 -14.44 11.55
CA THR A 65 12.34 -14.29 10.11
C THR A 65 12.96 -12.92 9.89
N GLY A 66 14.25 -12.89 9.50
CA GLY A 66 15.05 -11.66 9.42
C GLY A 66 14.60 -10.60 8.39
N ASP A 67 13.39 -10.73 7.85
CA ASP A 67 12.75 -9.77 6.98
C ASP A 67 11.58 -9.00 7.61
N GLY A 68 11.19 -9.30 8.86
CA GLY A 68 10.12 -8.56 9.57
C GLY A 68 10.36 -7.05 9.65
N GLN A 69 11.61 -6.61 9.83
CA GLN A 69 12.01 -5.20 9.83
C GLN A 69 11.64 -4.44 8.54
N TYR A 70 11.67 -5.11 7.37
CA TYR A 70 11.32 -4.45 6.11
C TYR A 70 9.81 -4.21 6.00
N TYR A 71 8.99 -5.07 6.60
CA TYR A 71 7.55 -4.87 6.68
C TYR A 71 7.18 -3.68 7.57
N PHE A 72 7.91 -3.46 8.68
CA PHE A 72 7.74 -2.25 9.49
C PHE A 72 8.11 -0.98 8.72
N LEU A 73 9.24 -1.01 8.00
CA LEU A 73 9.68 0.12 7.19
C LEU A 73 8.67 0.41 6.07
N LEU A 74 8.17 -0.62 5.39
CA LEU A 74 7.10 -0.50 4.38
C LEU A 74 5.80 0.04 4.97
N SER A 75 5.42 -0.38 6.18
CA SER A 75 4.25 0.16 6.88
C SER A 75 4.35 1.67 7.08
N GLY A 76 5.50 2.17 7.54
CA GLY A 76 5.75 3.60 7.69
C GLY A 76 5.71 4.37 6.37
N VAL A 77 6.31 3.81 5.31
CA VAL A 77 6.26 4.41 3.97
C VAL A 77 4.84 4.46 3.42
N LEU A 78 4.05 3.40 3.59
CA LEU A 78 2.66 3.35 3.14
C LEU A 78 1.77 4.34 3.91
N LEU A 79 2.02 4.56 5.22
CA LEU A 79 1.35 5.63 5.97
C LEU A 79 1.64 7.00 5.37
N LEU A 80 2.91 7.30 5.13
CA LEU A 80 3.32 8.59 4.55
C LEU A 80 2.70 8.81 3.17
N ILE A 81 2.74 7.80 2.31
CA ILE A 81 2.14 7.87 0.96
C ILE A 81 0.63 8.01 1.07
N GLY A 82 -0.04 7.17 1.86
CA GLY A 82 -1.50 7.17 1.99
C GLY A 82 -2.03 8.50 2.52
N PHE A 83 -1.42 9.05 3.58
CA PHE A 83 -1.78 10.38 4.09
C PHE A 83 -1.52 11.49 3.07
N SER A 84 -0.40 11.42 2.33
CA SER A 84 -0.09 12.41 1.29
C SER A 84 -1.10 12.37 0.13
N VAL A 85 -1.57 11.18 -0.25
CA VAL A 85 -2.59 11.03 -1.31
C VAL A 85 -3.96 11.52 -0.81
N CYS A 86 -4.32 11.19 0.43
CA CYS A 86 -5.56 11.67 1.04
C CYS A 86 -5.57 13.18 1.32
N SER A 87 -4.42 13.84 1.47
CA SER A 87 -4.34 15.29 1.66
C SER A 87 -4.35 16.08 0.35
N LEU A 88 -4.13 15.39 -0.78
CA LEU A 88 -4.22 15.96 -2.13
C LEU A 88 -5.64 15.93 -2.70
N SER A 89 -6.59 15.26 -2.03
CA SER A 89 -8.02 15.23 -2.38
C SER A 89 -8.80 16.38 -1.77
#